data_AF-A0A7G5ZNX4-F1
#
_entry.id   AF-A0A7G5ZNX4-F1
#
_cell.length_a   1.000
_cell.length_b   1.000
_cell.length_c   1.000
_cell.angle_alpha   90.00
_cell.angle_beta   90.00
_cell.angle_gamma   90.00
#
_symmetry.space_group_name_H-M   'P 1'
#
loop_
_entity.id
_entity.type
_entity.pdbx_description
1 polymer ?
#
loop_
_entity_poly.entity_id
_entity_poly.type
_entity_poly.pdbx_seq_one_letter_code
_entity_poly.pdbx_strand_id
1 'polypeptide(L)'
;MESLPIVLPTAPAPSRRAPLPILAPVVPVLGGVVLWLVTGSAFALCFAALGPLMMGASLLDAARARRRERRDGDARAEREWAFAEAELRRRHGDERTALRLRHPDAAACLAQPPLRSAEPPASATPVVVGAGSISSSVRCSGGDDRRGREFRERCSVLDAAPVVVPLGGGICLRGAQPLIAAAARALVIQLGMRFSPAQLSLRGRASMRAAWGGAACGARRSRQVRPRDRLERDGAHGGGCRDLARAR
;
A
#
# COMPACT_ATOMS: atom_id res chain seq x y z
N MET A 1 -4.32 11.40 -11.51
CA MET A 1 -2.89 11.34 -11.87
C MET A 1 -2.55 9.86 -11.84
N GLU A 2 -2.50 9.21 -13.01
CA GLU A 2 -2.19 7.79 -13.07
C GLU A 2 -0.72 7.59 -12.71
N SER A 3 -0.46 6.91 -11.60
CA SER A 3 0.89 6.58 -11.17
C SER A 3 1.42 5.44 -12.04
N LEU A 4 2.47 5.73 -12.82
CA LEU A 4 3.18 4.75 -13.65
C LEU A 4 3.52 3.50 -12.82
N PRO A 5 3.25 2.29 -13.30
CA PRO A 5 3.44 1.08 -12.51
C PRO A 5 4.91 0.90 -12.11
N ILE A 6 5.17 0.44 -10.88
CA ILE A 6 6.51 0.00 -10.48
C ILE A 6 6.84 -1.24 -11.31
N VAL A 7 7.88 -1.15 -12.13
CA VAL A 7 8.36 -2.27 -12.94
C VAL A 7 9.24 -3.15 -12.06
N LEU A 8 8.87 -4.42 -11.92
CA LEU A 8 9.63 -5.39 -11.17
C LEU A 8 10.76 -5.96 -12.01
N PRO A 9 11.96 -6.15 -11.43
CA PRO A 9 13.04 -6.81 -12.14
C PRO A 9 12.61 -8.22 -12.51
N THR A 10 12.83 -8.60 -13.76
CA THR A 10 12.55 -9.96 -14.22
C THR A 10 13.66 -10.86 -13.72
N ALA A 11 13.31 -12.00 -13.11
CA ALA A 11 14.30 -12.98 -12.68
C ALA A 11 15.25 -13.30 -13.85
N PRO A 12 16.58 -13.21 -13.67
CA PRO A 12 17.51 -13.47 -14.75
C PRO A 12 17.28 -14.87 -15.30
N ALA A 13 17.04 -14.98 -16.61
CA ALA A 13 16.79 -16.25 -17.26
C ALA A 13 17.94 -17.22 -16.94
N PRO A 14 17.65 -18.48 -16.56
CA PRO A 14 18.70 -19.43 -16.24
C PRO A 14 19.62 -19.55 -17.45
N SER A 15 20.92 -19.27 -17.26
CA SER A 15 21.89 -19.37 -18.35
C SER A 15 21.86 -20.79 -18.88
N ARG A 16 21.35 -20.95 -20.12
CA ARG A 16 21.29 -22.24 -20.80
C ARG A 16 22.70 -22.79 -20.77
N ARG A 17 22.87 -23.97 -20.16
CA ARG A 17 24.16 -24.66 -20.17
C ARG A 17 24.54 -24.85 -21.63
N ALA A 18 25.52 -24.11 -22.13
CA ALA A 18 26.08 -24.39 -23.44
C ALA A 18 26.53 -25.85 -23.42
N PRO A 19 25.99 -26.72 -24.28
CA PRO A 19 26.41 -28.11 -24.32
C PRO A 19 27.92 -28.09 -24.55
N LEU A 20 28.66 -28.71 -23.64
CA LEU A 20 30.10 -28.85 -23.81
C LEU A 20 30.32 -29.51 -25.18
N PRO A 21 31.04 -28.88 -26.13
CA PRO A 21 31.23 -29.45 -27.45
C PRO A 21 32.29 -30.53 -27.34
N ILE A 22 31.93 -31.66 -26.71
CA ILE A 22 32.83 -32.80 -26.48
C ILE A 22 33.24 -33.45 -27.80
N LEU A 23 32.48 -33.21 -28.87
CA LEU A 23 32.72 -33.77 -30.21
C LEU A 23 33.70 -32.95 -31.06
N ALA A 24 33.80 -31.64 -30.84
CA ALA A 24 34.68 -30.76 -31.60
C ALA A 24 36.20 -31.09 -31.47
N PRO A 25 36.72 -31.51 -30.30
CA PRO A 25 38.15 -31.83 -30.16
C PRO A 25 38.53 -33.25 -30.59
N VAL A 26 37.58 -34.13 -30.90
CA VAL A 26 37.86 -35.54 -31.25
C VAL A 26 38.53 -35.64 -32.63
N VAL A 27 38.12 -34.79 -33.58
CA VAL A 27 38.59 -34.82 -34.97
C VAL A 27 40.09 -34.49 -35.09
N PRO A 28 40.63 -33.43 -34.47
CA PRO A 28 42.06 -33.10 -34.56
C PRO A 28 42.96 -34.10 -33.82
N VAL A 29 42.51 -34.62 -32.68
CA VAL A 29 43.27 -35.61 -31.89
C VAL A 29 43.40 -36.92 -32.67
N LEU A 30 42.30 -37.41 -33.27
CA LEU A 30 42.34 -38.58 -34.16
C LEU A 30 43.24 -38.35 -35.37
N GLY A 31 43.14 -37.19 -36.03
CA GLY A 31 43.98 -36.85 -37.17
C GLY A 31 45.48 -36.83 -36.85
N GLY A 32 45.86 -36.27 -35.69
CA GLY A 32 47.25 -36.25 -35.24
C GLY A 32 47.81 -37.62 -34.86
N VAL A 33 46.99 -38.48 -34.25
CA VAL A 33 47.37 -39.87 -33.92
C VAL A 33 47.53 -40.72 -35.19
N VAL A 34 46.60 -40.61 -36.14
CA VAL A 34 46.67 -41.31 -37.43
C VAL A 34 47.90 -40.86 -38.24
N LEU A 35 48.20 -39.55 -38.26
CA LEU A 35 49.38 -39.02 -38.97
C LEU A 35 50.69 -39.45 -38.31
N TRP A 36 50.74 -39.59 -36.99
CA TRP A 36 51.90 -40.12 -36.29
C TRP A 36 52.15 -41.59 -36.60
N LEU A 37 51.09 -42.41 -36.64
CA LEU A 37 51.15 -43.82 -37.03
C LEU A 37 51.70 -44.02 -38.46
N VAL A 38 51.46 -43.06 -39.36
CA VAL A 38 51.92 -43.13 -40.76
C VAL A 38 53.33 -42.57 -40.95
N THR A 39 53.69 -41.47 -40.27
CA THR A 39 54.90 -40.69 -40.60
C THR A 39 56.02 -40.78 -39.55
N GLY A 40 55.74 -41.19 -38.30
CA GLY A 40 56.75 -41.33 -37.23
C GLY A 40 57.36 -40.03 -36.70
N SER A 41 56.86 -38.86 -37.12
CA SER A 41 57.45 -37.56 -36.78
C SER A 41 56.90 -36.98 -35.47
N ALA A 42 57.82 -36.55 -34.59
CA ALA A 42 57.50 -35.92 -33.29
C ALA A 42 56.70 -34.61 -33.43
N PHE A 43 56.79 -33.90 -34.57
CA PHE A 43 56.04 -32.68 -34.82
C PHE A 43 54.52 -32.91 -34.89
N ALA A 44 54.06 -34.11 -35.28
CA ALA A 44 52.63 -34.43 -35.34
C ALA A 44 51.99 -34.52 -33.94
N LEU A 45 52.73 -35.02 -32.93
CA LEU A 45 52.24 -35.05 -31.54
C LEU A 45 52.05 -33.65 -30.96
N CYS A 46 52.93 -32.70 -31.27
CA CYS A 46 52.82 -31.33 -30.79
C CYS A 46 51.54 -30.65 -31.29
N PHE A 47 51.18 -30.85 -32.56
CA PHE A 47 49.93 -30.33 -33.12
C PHE A 47 48.70 -31.01 -32.52
N ALA A 48 48.76 -32.32 -32.27
CA ALA A 48 47.69 -33.07 -31.60
C ALA A 48 47.46 -32.60 -30.15
N ALA A 49 48.53 -32.22 -29.45
CA ALA A 49 48.48 -31.72 -28.07
C ALA A 49 48.02 -30.25 -27.98
N LEU A 50 48.21 -29.45 -29.02
CA LEU A 50 47.87 -28.02 -29.04
C LEU A 50 46.35 -27.80 -28.90
N GLY A 51 45.54 -28.62 -29.57
CA GLY A 51 44.07 -28.54 -29.54
C GLY A 51 43.46 -28.74 -28.15
N PRO A 52 43.77 -29.85 -27.45
CA PRO A 52 43.33 -30.09 -26.08
C PRO A 52 43.80 -29.01 -25.10
N LEU A 53 45.02 -28.49 -25.27
CA LEU A 53 45.57 -27.44 -24.40
C LEU A 53 44.80 -26.12 -24.55
N MET A 54 44.50 -25.68 -25.79
CA MET A 54 43.66 -24.51 -26.05
C MET A 54 42.22 -24.69 -25.55
N MET A 55 41.67 -25.90 -25.67
CA MET A 55 40.33 -26.20 -25.13
C MET A 55 40.30 -26.13 -23.60
N GLY A 56 41.32 -26.67 -22.92
CA GLY A 56 41.46 -26.60 -21.47
C GLY A 56 41.55 -25.16 -20.97
N ALA A 57 42.35 -24.33 -21.64
CA ALA A 57 42.44 -22.90 -21.36
C ALA A 57 41.08 -22.19 -21.53
N SER A 58 40.39 -22.45 -22.66
CA SER A 58 39.09 -21.85 -22.96
C SER A 58 38.01 -22.26 -21.94
N LEU A 59 38.02 -23.52 -21.48
CA LEU A 59 37.06 -24.00 -20.47
C LEU A 59 37.32 -23.37 -19.10
N LEU A 60 38.58 -23.19 -18.73
CA LEU A 60 38.94 -22.52 -17.47
C LEU A 60 38.52 -21.04 -17.50
N ASP A 61 38.79 -20.35 -18.61
CA ASP A 61 38.37 -18.96 -18.79
C ASP A 61 36.85 -18.83 -18.81
N ALA A 62 36.15 -19.72 -19.51
CA ALA A 62 34.69 -19.76 -19.51
C ALA A 62 34.14 -20.04 -18.10
N ALA A 63 34.75 -20.93 -17.32
CA ALA A 63 34.32 -21.21 -15.95
C ALA A 63 34.53 -20.00 -15.02
N ARG A 64 35.66 -19.29 -15.17
CA ARG A 64 35.98 -18.09 -14.39
C ARG A 64 35.08 -16.93 -14.77
N ALA A 65 34.87 -16.67 -16.06
CA ALA A 65 33.95 -15.67 -16.58
C ALA A 65 32.52 -15.93 -16.07
N ARG A 66 32.02 -17.17 -16.18
CA ARG A 66 30.69 -17.56 -15.66
C ARG A 66 30.54 -17.32 -14.16
N ARG A 67 31.56 -17.61 -13.35
CA ARG A 67 31.51 -17.34 -11.90
C ARG A 67 31.43 -15.85 -11.62
N ARG A 68 32.18 -15.02 -12.35
CA ARG A 68 32.15 -13.56 -12.20
C ARG A 68 30.82 -12.97 -12.67
N GLU A 69 30.36 -13.35 -13.86
CA GLU A 69 29.07 -12.92 -14.42
C GLU A 69 27.90 -13.27 -13.50
N ARG A 70 27.91 -14.46 -12.88
CA ARG A 70 26.89 -14.83 -11.88
C ARG A 70 26.91 -13.89 -10.69
N ARG A 71 28.09 -13.65 -10.08
CA ARG A 71 28.21 -12.73 -8.94
C ARG A 71 27.78 -11.31 -9.28
N ASP A 72 28.19 -10.81 -10.44
CA ASP A 72 27.83 -9.47 -10.91
C ASP A 72 26.32 -9.38 -11.23
N GLY A 73 25.74 -10.45 -11.79
CA GLY A 73 24.30 -10.56 -12.05
C GLY A 73 23.46 -10.58 -10.77
N ASP A 74 23.85 -11.39 -9.78
CA ASP A 74 23.18 -11.47 -8.49
C ASP A 74 23.24 -10.12 -7.75
N ALA A 75 24.40 -9.46 -7.78
CA ALA A 75 24.57 -8.14 -7.18
C ALA A 75 23.73 -7.05 -7.87
N ARG A 76 23.57 -7.11 -9.19
CA ARG A 76 22.70 -6.19 -9.95
C ARG A 76 21.24 -6.43 -9.62
N ALA A 77 20.80 -7.69 -9.63
CA ALA A 77 19.43 -8.05 -9.30
C ALA A 77 19.05 -7.57 -7.89
N GLU A 78 19.93 -7.73 -6.89
CA GLU A 78 19.62 -7.27 -5.53
C GLU A 78 19.54 -5.74 -5.43
N ARG A 79 20.36 -5.00 -6.20
CA ARG A 79 20.25 -3.53 -6.28
C ARG A 79 18.93 -3.09 -6.91
N GLU A 80 18.50 -3.75 -7.98
CA GLU A 80 17.21 -3.48 -8.63
C GLU A 80 16.04 -3.75 -7.70
N TRP A 81 16.09 -4.85 -6.93
CA TRP A 81 15.09 -5.16 -5.90
C TRP A 81 15.09 -4.13 -4.76
N ALA A 82 16.26 -3.72 -4.28
CA ALA A 82 16.37 -2.70 -3.24
C ALA A 82 15.79 -1.35 -3.71
N PHE A 83 16.02 -1.00 -4.98
CA PHE A 83 15.43 0.18 -5.60
C PHE A 83 13.90 0.09 -5.69
N ALA A 84 13.36 -1.04 -6.17
CA ALA A 84 11.91 -1.27 -6.22
C ALA A 84 11.25 -1.16 -4.83
N GLU A 85 11.88 -1.74 -3.81
CA GLU A 85 11.40 -1.69 -2.43
C GLU A 85 11.42 -0.26 -1.85
N ALA A 86 12.48 0.51 -2.14
CA ALA A 86 12.55 1.92 -1.74
C ALA A 86 11.47 2.77 -2.43
N GLU A 87 11.23 2.51 -3.73
CA GLU A 87 10.17 3.17 -4.51
C GLU A 87 8.78 2.87 -3.94
N LEU A 88 8.52 1.61 -3.58
CA LEU A 88 7.24 1.21 -2.96
C LEU A 88 7.02 1.95 -1.64
N ARG A 89 8.02 1.98 -0.75
CA ARG A 89 7.93 2.69 0.54
C ARG A 89 7.67 4.17 0.35
N ARG A 90 8.33 4.81 -0.62
CA ARG A 90 8.13 6.22 -0.94
C ARG A 90 6.68 6.47 -1.36
N ARG A 91 6.18 5.70 -2.33
CA ARG A 91 4.80 5.88 -2.85
C ARG A 91 3.73 5.60 -1.82
N HIS A 92 3.88 4.55 -1.01
CA HIS A 92 2.98 4.29 0.12
C HIS A 92 3.03 5.42 1.17
N GLY A 93 4.22 5.98 1.41
CA GLY A 93 4.39 7.16 2.26
C GLY A 93 3.64 8.38 1.72
N ASP A 94 3.77 8.67 0.43
CA ASP A 94 3.09 9.77 -0.24
C ASP A 94 1.57 9.58 -0.25
N GLU A 95 1.10 8.38 -0.57
CA GLU A 95 -0.32 8.00 -0.57
C GLU A 95 -0.93 8.17 0.83
N ARG A 96 -0.26 7.67 1.86
CA ARG A 96 -0.71 7.82 3.25
C ARG A 96 -0.74 9.27 3.69
N THR A 97 0.26 10.07 3.29
CA THR A 97 0.30 11.50 3.60
C THR A 97 -0.86 12.23 2.92
N ALA A 98 -1.12 11.95 1.64
CA ALA A 98 -2.23 12.51 0.91
C ALA A 98 -3.59 12.13 1.54
N LEU A 99 -3.76 10.88 1.98
CA LEU A 99 -4.97 10.43 2.68
C LEU A 99 -5.16 11.15 4.02
N ARG A 100 -4.10 11.34 4.81
CA ARG A 100 -4.16 12.07 6.08
C ARG A 100 -4.47 13.56 5.89
N LEU A 101 -3.99 14.17 4.81
CA LEU A 101 -4.35 15.55 4.47
C LEU A 101 -5.82 15.68 4.07
N ARG A 102 -6.35 14.72 3.31
CA ARG A 102 -7.78 14.69 2.92
C ARG A 102 -8.71 14.36 4.09
N HIS A 103 -8.25 13.46 4.97
CA HIS A 103 -9.00 12.96 6.11
C HIS A 103 -8.13 13.08 7.37
N PRO A 104 -8.02 14.29 7.95
CA PRO A 104 -7.19 14.49 9.13
C PRO A 104 -7.84 13.82 10.35
N ASP A 105 -7.07 13.00 11.06
CA ASP A 105 -7.44 12.44 12.35
C ASP A 105 -7.23 13.47 13.48
N ALA A 106 -7.52 13.09 14.72
CA ALA A 106 -7.37 14.00 15.86
C ALA A 106 -5.94 14.52 16.04
N ALA A 107 -4.93 13.67 15.82
CA ALA A 107 -3.53 14.04 15.97
C ALA A 107 -3.07 14.99 14.84
N ALA A 108 -3.45 14.71 13.60
CA ALA A 108 -3.20 15.57 12.45
C ALA A 108 -3.89 16.92 12.62
N CYS A 109 -5.14 16.95 13.10
CA CYS A 109 -5.85 18.18 13.42
C CYS A 109 -5.17 19.01 14.51
N LEU A 110 -4.49 18.37 15.48
CA LEU A 110 -3.75 19.08 16.53
C LEU A 110 -2.42 19.62 16.01
N ALA A 111 -1.70 18.85 15.19
CA ALA A 111 -0.44 19.25 14.60
C ALA A 111 -0.62 20.39 13.57
N GLN A 112 -1.66 20.31 12.76
CA GLN A 112 -2.03 21.31 11.77
C GLN A 112 -3.56 21.50 11.76
N PRO A 113 -4.06 22.51 12.50
CA PRO A 113 -5.49 22.82 12.55
C PRO A 113 -6.08 23.02 11.16
N PRO A 114 -7.09 22.23 10.74
CA PRO A 114 -7.72 22.40 9.45
C PRO A 114 -8.55 23.68 9.43
N LEU A 115 -8.77 24.22 8.24
CA LEU A 115 -9.81 25.23 8.03
C LEU A 115 -11.16 24.64 8.43
N ARG A 116 -11.92 25.39 9.24
CA ARG A 116 -13.26 24.96 9.65
C ARG A 116 -14.18 24.93 8.44
N SER A 117 -14.97 23.86 8.33
CA SER A 117 -15.96 23.72 7.27
C SER A 117 -17.06 24.77 7.41
N ALA A 118 -17.39 25.45 6.31
CA ALA A 118 -18.58 26.31 6.24
C ALA A 118 -19.87 25.47 6.18
N GLU A 119 -19.79 24.26 5.66
CA GLU A 119 -20.91 23.33 5.58
C GLU A 119 -21.16 22.65 6.93
N PRO A 120 -22.41 22.60 7.43
CA PRO A 120 -22.77 21.84 8.62
C PRO A 120 -22.49 20.34 8.47
N PRO A 121 -22.26 19.61 9.58
CA PRO A 121 -22.09 18.17 9.53
C PRO A 121 -23.38 17.48 9.04
N ALA A 122 -23.23 16.57 8.08
CA ALA A 122 -24.28 15.76 7.48
C ALA A 122 -24.05 14.27 7.75
N SER A 123 -24.99 13.41 7.36
CA SER A 123 -24.87 11.95 7.52
C SER A 123 -23.67 11.37 6.78
N ALA A 124 -23.33 11.92 5.61
CA ALA A 124 -22.20 11.49 4.80
C ALA A 124 -20.85 12.07 5.27
N THR A 125 -20.82 12.89 6.33
CA THR A 125 -19.58 13.51 6.80
C THR A 125 -18.55 12.44 7.19
N PRO A 126 -17.37 12.41 6.56
CA PRO A 126 -16.35 11.41 6.83
C PRO A 126 -15.67 11.69 8.17
N VAL A 127 -15.53 10.67 9.01
CA VAL A 127 -14.83 10.72 10.30
C VAL A 127 -13.77 9.61 10.33
N VAL A 128 -12.59 9.92 10.89
CA VAL A 128 -11.49 8.95 10.98
C VAL A 128 -11.57 8.26 12.33
N VAL A 129 -11.69 6.94 12.34
CA VAL A 129 -11.82 6.14 13.58
C VAL A 129 -10.51 5.51 14.02
N GLY A 130 -9.50 5.47 13.14
CA GLY A 130 -8.19 4.91 13.45
C GLY A 130 -7.35 4.72 12.19
N ALA A 131 -6.31 3.90 12.32
CA ALA A 131 -5.44 3.50 11.23
C ALA A 131 -5.59 1.99 10.96
N GLY A 132 -5.59 1.60 9.70
CA GLY A 132 -5.75 0.20 9.29
C GLY A 132 -5.21 -0.04 7.88
N SER A 133 -5.43 -1.25 7.38
CA SER A 133 -5.02 -1.64 6.03
C SER A 133 -6.15 -1.36 5.04
N ILE A 134 -5.83 -0.69 3.94
CA ILE A 134 -6.76 -0.41 2.83
C ILE A 134 -6.15 -0.84 1.50
N SER A 135 -6.95 -0.89 0.44
CA SER A 135 -6.42 -1.07 -0.92
C SER A 135 -5.57 0.13 -1.32
N SER A 136 -4.32 -0.11 -1.71
CA SER A 136 -3.43 0.90 -2.27
C SER A 136 -3.74 1.15 -3.75
N SER A 137 -3.54 2.39 -4.19
CA SER A 137 -3.57 2.79 -5.59
C SER A 137 -2.27 2.45 -6.35
N VAL A 138 -1.20 2.05 -5.66
CA VAL A 138 0.09 1.72 -6.27
C VAL A 138 -0.03 0.43 -7.09
N ARG A 139 0.33 0.50 -8.36
CA ARG A 139 0.35 -0.65 -9.28
C ARG A 139 1.78 -1.12 -9.50
N CYS A 140 1.95 -2.43 -9.53
CA CYS A 140 3.22 -3.11 -9.79
C CYS A 140 3.04 -4.06 -10.98
N SER A 141 3.99 -4.06 -11.91
CA SER A 141 3.97 -4.85 -13.14
C SER A 141 5.26 -5.66 -13.29
N GLY A 142 5.17 -6.85 -13.87
CA GLY A 142 6.30 -7.79 -14.02
C GLY A 142 6.48 -8.74 -12.83
N GLY A 143 7.55 -9.54 -12.85
CA GLY A 143 7.92 -10.45 -11.77
C GLY A 143 6.93 -11.62 -11.60
N ASP A 144 7.00 -12.60 -12.50
CA ASP A 144 6.22 -13.85 -12.41
C ASP A 144 6.84 -14.90 -11.49
N ASP A 145 7.98 -14.58 -10.89
CA ASP A 145 8.60 -15.38 -9.85
C ASP A 145 7.87 -15.21 -8.50
N ARG A 146 8.23 -16.05 -7.52
CA ARG A 146 7.63 -16.00 -6.18
C ARG A 146 7.84 -14.63 -5.51
N ARG A 147 9.04 -14.06 -5.63
CA ARG A 147 9.39 -12.75 -5.04
C ARG A 147 8.56 -11.63 -5.67
N GLY A 148 8.36 -11.65 -6.99
CA GLY A 148 7.48 -10.71 -7.69
C GLY A 148 6.01 -10.81 -7.30
N ARG A 149 5.48 -12.02 -7.05
CA ARG A 149 4.10 -12.20 -6.53
C ARG A 149 3.93 -11.62 -5.13
N GLU A 150 4.82 -11.96 -4.20
CA GLU A 150 4.82 -11.42 -2.83
C GLU A 150 4.95 -9.89 -2.82
N PHE A 151 5.76 -9.32 -3.72
CA PHE A 151 5.88 -7.87 -3.87
C PHE A 151 4.57 -7.24 -4.37
N ARG A 152 3.91 -7.85 -5.37
CA ARG A 152 2.62 -7.37 -5.90
C ARG A 152 1.51 -7.38 -4.84
N GLU A 153 1.44 -8.40 -4.01
CA GLU A 153 0.50 -8.46 -2.89
C GLU A 153 0.75 -7.34 -1.88
N ARG A 154 2.02 -7.04 -1.56
CA ARG A 154 2.36 -5.90 -0.71
C ARG A 154 2.07 -4.56 -1.39
N CYS A 155 2.21 -4.45 -2.71
CA CYS A 155 1.87 -3.23 -3.43
C CYS A 155 0.38 -2.87 -3.31
N SER A 156 -0.50 -3.88 -3.28
CA SER A 156 -1.96 -3.67 -3.31
C SER A 156 -2.55 -3.28 -1.96
N VAL A 157 -1.78 -3.38 -0.86
CA VAL A 157 -2.24 -3.08 0.49
C VAL A 157 -1.42 -1.93 1.06
N LEU A 158 -2.11 -0.88 1.50
CA LEU A 158 -1.51 0.23 2.24
C LEU A 158 -1.82 0.07 3.72
N ASP A 159 -0.78 -0.17 4.52
CA ASP A 159 -0.91 -0.27 5.97
C ASP A 159 -0.87 1.10 6.67
N ALA A 160 -1.50 1.15 7.85
CA ALA A 160 -1.59 2.34 8.69
C ALA A 160 -2.19 3.58 7.96
N ALA A 161 -3.13 3.33 7.05
CA ALA A 161 -3.94 4.34 6.38
C ALA A 161 -5.15 4.74 7.26
N PRO A 162 -5.62 6.00 7.18
CA PRO A 162 -6.77 6.44 7.96
C PRO A 162 -8.04 5.69 7.54
N VAL A 163 -8.69 5.02 8.50
CA VAL A 163 -9.97 4.35 8.28
C VAL A 163 -11.09 5.36 8.47
N VAL A 164 -11.84 5.60 7.40
CA VAL A 164 -12.89 6.62 7.34
C VAL A 164 -14.26 5.95 7.37
N VAL A 165 -15.16 6.46 8.20
CA VAL A 165 -16.56 6.05 8.28
C VAL A 165 -17.50 7.26 8.19
N PRO A 166 -18.69 7.13 7.59
CA PRO A 166 -19.69 8.19 7.60
C PRO A 166 -20.29 8.35 9.02
N LEU A 167 -20.52 9.59 9.43
CA LEU A 167 -21.08 9.90 10.75
C LEU A 167 -22.54 9.41 10.93
N GLY A 168 -23.31 9.33 9.85
CA GLY A 168 -24.77 9.15 9.86
C GLY A 168 -25.27 7.86 10.50
N GLY A 169 -24.47 6.79 10.52
CA GLY A 169 -24.83 5.52 11.16
C GLY A 169 -24.63 5.49 12.67
N GLY A 170 -24.02 6.54 13.24
CA GLY A 170 -23.49 6.51 14.60
C GLY A 170 -22.24 5.65 14.73
N ILE A 171 -21.44 5.93 15.75
CA ILE A 171 -20.18 5.22 16.01
C ILE A 171 -20.27 4.59 17.40
N CYS A 172 -20.22 3.26 17.47
CA CYS A 172 -20.19 2.52 18.72
C CYS A 172 -18.74 2.17 19.08
N LEU A 173 -18.32 2.51 20.30
CA LEU A 173 -17.00 2.15 20.83
C LEU A 173 -17.15 1.03 21.85
N ARG A 174 -16.45 -0.09 21.64
CA ARG A 174 -16.46 -1.26 22.52
C ARG A 174 -15.04 -1.67 22.86
N GLY A 175 -14.76 -1.95 24.13
CA GLY A 175 -13.43 -2.30 24.61
C GLY A 175 -13.20 -1.86 26.06
N ALA A 176 -11.92 -1.86 26.46
CA ALA A 176 -11.52 -1.41 27.78
C ALA A 176 -11.77 0.10 27.97
N GLN A 177 -12.19 0.48 29.17
CA GLN A 177 -12.61 1.85 29.48
C GLN A 177 -11.57 2.94 29.13
N PRO A 178 -10.25 2.75 29.37
CA PRO A 178 -9.25 3.74 28.98
C PRO A 178 -9.19 3.97 27.47
N LEU A 179 -9.32 2.90 26.66
CA LEU A 179 -9.27 2.96 25.20
C LEU A 179 -10.54 3.61 24.63
N ILE A 180 -11.72 3.24 25.14
CA ILE A 180 -12.98 3.88 24.75
C ILE A 180 -12.92 5.38 25.05
N ALA A 181 -12.47 5.76 26.25
CA ALA A 181 -12.38 7.17 26.63
C ALA A 181 -11.40 7.95 25.73
N ALA A 182 -10.25 7.36 25.39
CA ALA A 182 -9.29 7.96 24.47
C ALA A 182 -9.87 8.12 23.06
N ALA A 183 -10.48 7.08 22.50
CA ALA A 183 -11.11 7.12 21.19
C ALA A 183 -12.27 8.14 21.13
N ALA A 184 -13.12 8.18 22.15
CA ALA A 184 -14.20 9.16 22.23
C ALA A 184 -13.67 10.61 22.28
N ARG A 185 -12.60 10.87 23.05
CA ARG A 185 -11.93 12.18 23.07
C ARG A 185 -11.35 12.53 21.72
N ALA A 186 -10.67 11.60 21.07
CA ALA A 186 -10.12 11.83 19.73
C ALA A 186 -11.22 12.22 18.72
N LEU A 187 -12.35 11.51 18.71
CA LEU A 187 -13.47 11.82 17.82
C LEU A 187 -14.05 13.22 18.07
N VAL A 188 -14.22 13.61 19.34
CA VAL A 188 -14.74 14.94 19.67
C VAL A 188 -13.75 16.04 19.34
N ILE A 189 -12.45 15.84 19.59
CA ILE A 189 -11.41 16.79 19.20
C ILE A 189 -11.41 16.95 17.68
N GLN A 190 -11.44 15.84 16.93
CA GLN A 190 -11.47 15.87 15.48
C GLN A 190 -12.68 16.66 14.95
N LEU A 191 -13.88 16.42 15.48
CA LEU A 191 -15.08 17.13 15.07
C LEU A 191 -15.07 18.61 15.51
N GLY A 192 -14.63 18.91 16.72
CA GLY A 192 -14.55 20.27 17.25
C GLY A 192 -13.49 21.14 16.57
N MET A 193 -12.44 20.53 16.01
CA MET A 193 -11.44 21.23 15.20
C MET A 193 -11.94 21.49 13.77
N ARG A 194 -12.77 20.59 13.21
CA ARG A 194 -13.29 20.67 11.84
C ARG A 194 -14.54 21.54 11.71
N PHE A 195 -15.38 21.61 12.74
CA PHE A 195 -16.66 22.31 12.70
C PHE A 195 -16.74 23.42 13.74
N SER A 196 -17.47 24.49 13.42
CA SER A 196 -17.73 25.57 14.36
C SER A 196 -18.69 25.11 15.47
N PRO A 197 -18.57 25.64 16.71
CA PRO A 197 -19.55 25.40 17.77
C PRO A 197 -20.97 25.90 17.43
N ALA A 198 -21.13 26.71 16.38
CA ALA A 198 -22.45 27.08 15.85
C ALA A 198 -23.12 25.96 15.05
N GLN A 199 -22.35 25.03 14.47
CA GLN A 199 -22.84 23.94 13.62
C GLN A 199 -22.95 22.60 14.36
N LEU A 200 -22.12 22.40 15.39
CA LEU A 200 -22.03 21.16 16.15
C LEU A 200 -22.34 21.40 17.63
N SER A 201 -23.25 20.61 18.20
CA SER A 201 -23.48 20.58 19.65
C SER A 201 -23.07 19.23 20.23
N LEU A 202 -22.29 19.25 21.32
CA LEU A 202 -21.89 18.05 22.04
C LEU A 202 -22.87 17.80 23.18
N ARG A 203 -23.53 16.65 23.16
CA ARG A 203 -24.40 16.17 24.25
C ARG A 203 -23.83 14.89 24.83
N GLY A 204 -23.76 14.80 26.15
CA GLY A 204 -23.23 13.63 26.84
C GLY A 204 -23.86 13.46 28.22
N ARG A 205 -23.95 12.20 28.69
CA ARG A 205 -24.38 11.86 30.06
C ARG A 205 -23.31 12.27 31.08
N ALA A 206 -23.73 12.58 32.31
CA ALA A 206 -22.87 13.12 33.37
C ALA A 206 -21.63 12.25 33.68
N SER A 207 -21.73 10.92 33.55
CA SER A 207 -20.60 9.99 33.72
C SER A 207 -19.42 10.25 32.78
N MET A 208 -19.70 10.77 31.58
CA MET A 208 -18.68 11.12 30.61
C MET A 208 -18.03 12.48 30.94
N ARG A 209 -18.71 13.38 31.64
CA ARG A 209 -18.15 14.69 32.05
C ARG A 209 -17.05 14.55 33.10
N ALA A 210 -17.19 13.59 34.02
CA ALA A 210 -16.16 13.30 35.03
C ALA A 210 -14.87 12.74 34.41
N ALA A 211 -14.98 11.89 33.38
CA ALA A 211 -13.83 11.35 32.64
C ALA A 211 -13.13 12.36 31.71
N TRP A 212 -13.73 13.54 31.51
CA TRP A 212 -13.28 14.58 30.59
C TRP A 212 -12.78 15.84 31.31
N GLY A 213 -12.60 15.77 32.64
CA GLY A 213 -11.91 16.78 33.44
C GLY A 213 -12.37 18.20 33.16
N GLY A 214 -13.64 18.53 33.42
CA GLY A 214 -14.16 19.91 33.58
C GLY A 214 -14.07 20.89 32.40
N ALA A 215 -13.23 20.68 31.39
CA ALA A 215 -12.81 21.74 30.47
C ALA A 215 -13.68 21.87 29.20
N ALA A 216 -14.56 20.90 28.90
CA ALA A 216 -15.23 20.84 27.60
C ALA A 216 -16.68 21.33 27.58
N CYS A 217 -17.26 21.79 28.70
CA CYS A 217 -18.66 22.18 28.74
C CYS A 217 -18.87 23.69 28.77
N GLY A 218 -18.46 24.36 27.68
CA GLY A 218 -19.15 25.57 27.24
C GLY A 218 -20.55 25.22 26.74
N ALA A 219 -21.42 24.73 27.62
CA ALA A 219 -22.83 24.55 27.36
C ALA A 219 -23.47 25.94 27.26
N ARG A 220 -23.20 26.66 26.17
CA ARG A 220 -24.01 27.80 25.79
C ARG A 220 -25.36 27.19 25.48
N ARG A 221 -26.31 27.34 26.43
CA ARG A 221 -27.72 27.05 26.20
C ARG A 221 -28.07 27.77 24.92
N SER A 222 -28.11 27.06 23.80
CA SER A 222 -28.71 27.61 22.61
C SER A 222 -30.15 27.86 23.04
N ARG A 223 -30.49 29.13 23.23
CA ARG A 223 -31.89 29.56 23.17
C ARG A 223 -32.37 28.96 21.87
N GLN A 224 -33.22 27.96 21.99
CA GLN A 224 -33.95 27.39 20.89
C GLN A 224 -34.74 28.56 20.31
N VAL A 225 -34.16 29.25 19.32
CA VAL A 225 -34.91 30.16 18.48
C VAL A 225 -35.80 29.23 17.70
N ARG A 226 -36.98 28.96 18.27
CA ARG A 226 -38.10 28.41 17.50
C ARG A 226 -38.20 29.27 16.24
N PRO A 227 -38.16 28.69 15.04
CA PRO A 227 -38.69 29.40 13.88
C PRO A 227 -40.10 29.81 14.28
N ARG A 228 -40.35 31.12 14.24
CA ARG A 228 -41.65 31.68 14.52
C ARG A 228 -42.45 31.41 13.24
N ASP A 229 -42.97 30.20 13.10
CA ASP A 229 -43.97 29.89 12.08
C ASP A 229 -45.22 30.68 12.43
N ARG A 230 -45.27 31.90 11.89
CA ARG A 230 -46.46 32.71 11.78
C ARG A 230 -47.16 32.29 10.51
N LEU A 231 -47.94 31.22 10.62
CA LEU A 231 -48.94 30.85 9.61
C LEU A 231 -50.19 30.35 10.32
N GLU A 232 -50.97 31.32 10.79
CA GLU A 232 -52.41 31.26 11.02
C GLU A 232 -52.90 32.65 10.62
N ARG A 233 -53.60 32.83 9.51
CA ARG A 233 -55.04 32.60 9.30
C ARG A 233 -55.34 33.04 7.85
N ASP A 234 -56.32 32.58 7.07
CA ASP A 234 -57.58 31.87 7.26
C ASP A 234 -57.96 31.26 5.89
N GLY A 235 -58.77 30.20 5.84
CA GLY A 235 -59.44 29.80 4.59
C GLY A 235 -59.91 28.35 4.47
N ALA A 236 -61.00 28.05 5.18
CA ALA A 236 -62.04 27.04 5.01
C ALA A 236 -62.05 26.00 3.84
N HIS A 237 -62.79 24.91 4.13
CA HIS A 237 -63.32 23.82 3.29
C HIS A 237 -62.49 22.53 3.33
N GLY A 238 -62.99 21.35 3.67
CA GLY A 238 -64.35 20.86 3.94
C GLY A 238 -64.41 19.37 3.56
N GLY A 239 -64.92 18.51 4.45
CA GLY A 239 -65.17 17.07 4.23
C GLY A 239 -63.94 16.17 4.51
N GLY A 240 -64.00 15.05 5.24
CA GLY A 240 -65.12 14.20 5.64
C GLY A 240 -64.75 12.75 5.28
N CYS A 241 -64.30 11.95 6.25
CA CYS A 241 -64.31 10.46 6.22
C CYS A 241 -63.80 9.97 7.59
N ARG A 242 -64.67 9.79 8.59
CA ARG A 242 -65.29 8.51 9.01
C ARG A 242 -64.31 7.34 9.14
N ASP A 243 -64.10 6.98 10.42
CA ASP A 243 -64.15 5.65 11.01
C ASP A 243 -63.65 4.47 10.19
N LEU A 244 -62.67 3.73 10.74
CA LEU A 244 -62.65 2.27 10.89
C LEU A 244 -61.31 1.82 11.47
N ALA A 245 -61.27 1.46 12.76
CA ALA A 245 -60.39 0.41 13.30
C ALA A 245 -60.62 0.21 14.82
N ARG A 246 -61.77 -0.39 15.17
CA ARG A 246 -61.92 -1.22 16.37
C ARG A 246 -62.77 -2.41 15.99
N ALA A 247 -62.16 -3.59 15.92
CA ALA A 247 -62.73 -4.85 16.42
C ALA A 247 -61.86 -6.04 15.99
N ARG A 248 -61.47 -6.82 17.02
CA ARG A 248 -61.02 -8.22 17.03
C ARG A 248 -59.55 -8.48 16.71
#